data_AF-A0A7C4WAZ8-F1
#
_entry.id   AF-A0A7C4WAZ8-F1
#
_cell.length_a   1.000
_cell.length_b   1.000
_cell.length_c   1.000
_cell.angle_alpha   90.00
_cell.angle_beta   90.00
_cell.angle_gamma   90.00
#
_symmetry.space_group_name_H-M   'P 1'
#
loop_
_entity.id
_entity.type
_entity.pdbx_description
1 polymer ?
#
loop_
_entity_poly.entity_id
_entity_poly.type
_entity_poly.pdbx_seq_one_letter_code
_entity_poly.pdbx_strand_id
1 'polypeptide(L)'
;MSFYYVMELTVSEQRANYALKNEELRRIVEEKRCEIKFENGSLIIKFPENEDLDEEVMQTVLEVLKTPVNAKEYIYENGEKIEIFSGKLDPAHPLGQAKEEIKERTIESLEEEEEEELKPHYEELLDEIDEEEEE
;
A
#
# COMPACT_ATOMS: atom_id res chain seq x y z
N MET A 1 -6.74 -11.56 9.75
CA MET A 1 -6.72 -11.36 8.29
C MET A 1 -5.27 -11.36 7.87
N SER A 2 -4.92 -11.97 6.73
CA SER A 2 -3.55 -11.99 6.25
C SER A 2 -3.37 -11.03 5.07
N PHE A 3 -2.28 -10.28 5.11
CA PHE A 3 -1.88 -9.40 4.02
C PHE A 3 -0.42 -9.67 3.65
N TYR A 4 -0.02 -9.33 2.44
CA TYR A 4 1.40 -9.30 2.04
C TYR A 4 1.65 -8.21 1.01
N TYR A 5 2.86 -7.66 1.03
CA TYR A 5 3.27 -6.65 0.07
C TYR A 5 4.01 -7.26 -1.11
N VAL A 6 3.82 -6.64 -2.28
CA VAL A 6 4.54 -6.96 -3.51
C VAL A 6 5.05 -5.66 -4.13
N MET A 7 6.34 -5.61 -4.44
CA MET A 7 6.97 -4.51 -5.16
C MET A 7 7.40 -4.97 -6.56
N GLU A 8 7.02 -4.21 -7.58
CA GLU A 8 7.41 -4.41 -8.97
C GLU A 8 8.32 -3.27 -9.41
N LEU A 9 9.58 -3.58 -9.76
CA LEU A 9 10.56 -2.62 -10.26
C LEU A 9 10.80 -2.82 -11.74
N THR A 10 10.45 -1.84 -12.58
CA THR A 10 10.71 -1.91 -14.02
C THR A 10 12.21 -1.74 -14.29
N VAL A 11 12.85 -2.82 -14.78
CA VAL A 11 14.29 -2.88 -15.03
C VAL A 11 14.59 -3.66 -16.30
N SER A 12 15.74 -3.39 -16.92
CA SER A 12 16.21 -4.22 -18.03
C SER A 12 16.60 -5.63 -17.55
N GLU A 13 16.43 -6.62 -18.42
CA GLU A 13 16.79 -8.01 -18.14
C GLU A 13 18.24 -8.18 -17.68
N GLN A 14 19.18 -7.43 -18.28
CA GLN A 14 20.59 -7.46 -17.88
C GLN A 14 20.78 -7.03 -16.42
N ARG A 15 20.08 -5.98 -15.99
CA ARG A 15 20.16 -5.49 -14.60
C ARG A 15 19.44 -6.40 -13.63
N ALA A 16 18.27 -6.92 -14.01
CA ALA A 16 17.57 -7.90 -13.20
C ALA A 16 18.45 -9.13 -12.96
N ASN A 17 19.09 -9.65 -14.01
CA ASN A 17 20.03 -10.77 -13.89
C ASN A 17 21.26 -10.44 -13.03
N TYR A 18 21.75 -9.20 -13.09
CA TYR A 18 22.83 -8.74 -12.21
C TYR A 18 22.38 -8.71 -10.74
N ALA A 19 21.20 -8.14 -10.46
CA ALA A 19 20.64 -8.08 -9.12
C ALA A 19 20.38 -9.47 -8.54
N LEU A 20 19.77 -10.37 -9.31
CA LEU A 20 19.48 -11.74 -8.88
C LEU A 20 20.75 -12.57 -8.59
N LYS A 21 21.91 -12.20 -9.15
CA LYS A 21 23.20 -12.85 -8.91
C LYS A 21 24.02 -12.17 -7.82
N ASN A 22 23.58 -11.04 -7.29
CA ASN A 22 24.27 -10.32 -6.24
C ASN A 22 24.17 -11.09 -4.90
N GLU A 23 25.31 -11.43 -4.30
CA GLU A 23 25.36 -12.26 -3.09
C GLU A 23 24.76 -11.56 -1.86
N GLU A 24 24.97 -10.25 -1.73
CA GLU A 24 24.45 -9.43 -0.63
C GLU A 24 22.94 -9.34 -0.69
N LEU A 25 22.37 -9.05 -1.86
CA LEU A 25 20.93 -9.02 -2.05
C LEU A 25 20.30 -10.38 -1.78
N ARG A 26 20.90 -11.48 -2.28
CA ARG A 26 20.39 -12.83 -2.01
C ARG A 26 20.37 -13.16 -0.52
N ARG A 27 21.41 -12.76 0.20
CA ARG A 27 21.51 -12.99 1.65
C ARG A 27 20.42 -12.24 2.41
N ILE A 28 20.22 -10.96 2.12
CA ILE A 28 19.20 -10.14 2.79
C ILE A 28 17.79 -10.64 2.45
N VAL A 29 17.53 -11.00 1.20
CA VAL A 29 16.26 -11.59 0.77
C VAL A 29 15.97 -12.90 1.51
N GLU A 30 16.98 -13.77 1.67
CA GLU A 30 16.83 -15.03 2.41
C GLU A 30 16.63 -14.79 3.92
N GLU A 31 17.40 -13.88 4.52
CA GLU A 31 17.31 -13.52 5.94
C GLU A 31 15.93 -12.96 6.30
N LYS A 32 15.39 -12.09 5.43
CA LYS A 32 14.06 -11.47 5.59
C LYS A 32 12.92 -12.29 4.98
N ARG A 33 13.20 -13.53 4.53
CA ARG A 33 12.22 -14.46 3.94
C ARG A 33 11.40 -13.86 2.79
N CYS A 34 12.02 -12.95 2.05
CA CYS A 34 11.42 -12.36 0.86
C CYS A 34 11.62 -13.30 -0.34
N GLU A 35 10.74 -13.20 -1.34
CA GLU A 35 10.91 -13.88 -2.62
C GLU A 35 11.22 -12.84 -3.70
N ILE A 36 12.25 -13.09 -4.52
CA ILE A 36 12.62 -12.20 -5.63
C ILE A 36 12.64 -12.96 -6.95
N LYS A 37 11.98 -12.41 -7.96
CA LYS A 37 11.92 -12.99 -9.32
C LYS A 37 11.91 -11.92 -10.39
N PHE A 38 12.24 -12.28 -11.62
CA PHE A 38 12.14 -11.38 -12.77
C PHE A 38 11.12 -11.93 -13.75
N GLU A 39 10.06 -11.16 -14.01
CA GLU A 39 8.98 -11.53 -14.93
C GLU A 39 8.49 -10.29 -15.68
N ASN A 40 8.16 -10.44 -16.96
CA ASN A 40 7.54 -9.37 -17.78
C ASN A 40 8.28 -8.01 -17.77
N GLY A 41 9.63 -8.03 -17.71
CA GLY A 41 10.43 -6.80 -17.69
C GLY A 41 10.45 -6.08 -16.34
N SER A 42 10.01 -6.74 -15.27
CA SER A 42 10.04 -6.20 -13.92
C SER A 42 10.65 -7.19 -12.93
N LEU A 43 11.42 -6.65 -11.98
CA LEU A 43 11.90 -7.38 -10.81
C LEU A 43 10.78 -7.33 -9.76
N ILE A 44 10.22 -8.48 -9.44
CA ILE A 44 9.11 -8.65 -8.50
C ILE A 44 9.68 -9.14 -7.18
N ILE A 45 9.39 -8.41 -6.11
CA ILE A 45 9.78 -8.75 -4.75
C ILE A 45 8.49 -8.95 -3.94
N LYS A 46 8.34 -10.13 -3.35
CA LYS A 46 7.23 -10.45 -2.46
C LYS A 46 7.76 -10.52 -1.03
N PHE A 47 7.13 -9.76 -0.14
CA PHE A 47 7.47 -9.70 1.28
C PHE A 47 6.68 -10.76 2.06
N PRO A 48 7.16 -11.15 3.26
CA PRO A 48 6.46 -12.09 4.13
C PRO A 48 5.04 -11.61 4.51
N GLU A 49 4.17 -12.57 4.84
CA GLU A 49 2.79 -12.27 5.20
C GLU A 49 2.72 -11.64 6.60
N ASN A 50 1.83 -10.65 6.76
CA ASN A 50 1.59 -9.90 8.00
C ASN A 50 2.79 -9.08 8.49
N GLU A 51 3.74 -8.78 7.61
CA GLU A 51 4.90 -7.96 7.89
C GLU A 51 4.87 -6.72 6.98
N ASP A 52 5.38 -5.60 7.50
CA ASP A 52 5.53 -4.37 6.73
C ASP A 52 6.66 -4.47 5.70
N LEU A 53 6.70 -3.52 4.76
CA LEU A 53 7.80 -3.38 3.82
C LEU A 53 9.12 -3.19 4.58
N ASP A 54 10.08 -4.07 4.32
CA ASP A 54 11.40 -3.98 4.94
C ASP A 54 12.27 -2.97 4.17
N GLU A 55 12.61 -1.86 4.84
CA GLU A 55 13.41 -0.78 4.28
C GLU A 55 14.81 -1.23 3.86
N GLU A 56 15.41 -2.16 4.59
CA GLU A 56 16.76 -2.69 4.32
C GLU A 56 16.77 -3.46 2.98
N VAL A 57 15.73 -4.27 2.74
CA VAL A 57 15.54 -4.96 1.45
C VAL A 57 15.41 -3.95 0.32
N MET A 58 14.57 -2.92 0.50
CA MET A 58 14.35 -1.90 -0.52
C MET A 58 15.61 -1.10 -0.85
N GLN A 59 16.33 -0.63 0.18
CA GLN A 59 17.59 0.09 0.01
C GLN A 59 18.62 -0.77 -0.71
N THR A 60 18.82 -2.01 -0.27
CA THR A 60 19.77 -2.95 -0.90
C THR A 60 19.45 -3.17 -2.37
N VAL A 61 18.17 -3.37 -2.71
CA VAL A 61 17.75 -3.55 -4.11
C VAL A 61 18.08 -2.32 -4.94
N LEU A 62 17.77 -1.13 -4.46
CA LEU A 62 18.05 0.12 -5.17
C LEU A 62 19.56 0.37 -5.33
N GLU A 63 20.35 0.10 -4.30
CA GLU A 63 21.80 0.20 -4.32
C GLU A 63 22.44 -0.77 -5.32
N VAL A 64 21.98 -2.01 -5.37
CA VAL A 64 22.44 -3.01 -6.34
C VAL A 64 22.03 -2.61 -7.76
N LEU A 65 20.82 -2.05 -7.91
CA LEU A 65 20.35 -1.58 -9.19
C LEU A 65 21.10 -0.34 -9.66
N LYS A 66 21.68 0.52 -8.82
CA LYS A 66 22.50 1.70 -9.17
C LYS A 66 21.88 2.69 -10.17
N THR A 67 20.58 2.62 -10.39
CA THR A 67 19.85 3.58 -11.22
C THR A 67 18.46 3.80 -10.70
N PRO A 68 17.88 4.97 -11.03
CA PRO A 68 16.47 5.19 -10.80
C PRO A 68 15.61 4.19 -11.59
N VAL A 69 14.59 3.64 -10.94
CA VAL A 69 13.68 2.65 -11.51
C VAL A 69 12.24 3.07 -11.27
N ASN A 70 11.34 2.70 -12.19
CA ASN A 70 9.91 2.85 -11.92
C ASN A 70 9.49 1.72 -10.99
N ALA A 71 8.84 2.06 -9.90
CA ALA A 71 8.37 1.11 -8.91
C ALA A 71 6.85 1.20 -8.79
N LYS A 72 6.26 0.04 -8.53
CA LYS A 72 4.88 -0.08 -8.09
C LYS A 72 4.83 -0.96 -6.88
N GLU A 73 4.05 -0.58 -5.90
CA GLU A 73 3.83 -1.39 -4.70
C GLU A 73 2.36 -1.71 -4.59
N TYR A 74 2.10 -2.93 -4.17
CA TYR A 74 0.76 -3.46 -3.99
C TYR A 74 0.68 -4.14 -2.63
N ILE A 75 -0.45 -4.00 -1.98
CA ILE A 75 -0.85 -4.84 -0.86
C ILE A 75 -1.90 -5.84 -1.37
N TYR A 76 -1.70 -7.10 -1.01
CA TYR A 76 -2.69 -8.15 -1.21
C TYR A 76 -3.33 -8.45 0.13
N GLU A 77 -4.61 -8.13 0.27
CA GLU A 77 -5.39 -8.39 1.48
C GLU A 77 -6.70 -9.06 1.09
N ASN A 78 -7.06 -10.18 1.74
CA ASN A 78 -8.31 -10.92 1.48
C ASN A 78 -8.55 -11.31 0.01
N GLY A 79 -7.49 -11.45 -0.79
CA GLY A 79 -7.57 -11.78 -2.23
C GLY A 79 -7.73 -10.57 -3.15
N GLU A 80 -7.88 -9.37 -2.59
CA GLU A 80 -7.88 -8.12 -3.34
C GLU A 80 -6.45 -7.61 -3.54
N LYS A 81 -6.18 -7.07 -4.73
CA LYS A 81 -4.91 -6.40 -5.06
C LYS A 81 -5.13 -4.90 -5.03
N ILE A 82 -4.49 -4.22 -4.08
CA ILE A 82 -4.59 -2.77 -3.91
C ILE A 82 -3.23 -2.15 -4.24
N GLU A 83 -3.18 -1.22 -5.20
CA GLU A 83 -1.97 -0.44 -5.50
C GLU A 83 -1.82 0.66 -4.46
N ILE A 84 -0.71 0.67 -3.73
CA ILE A 84 -0.40 1.65 -2.68
C ILE A 84 0.57 2.72 -3.16
N PHE A 85 1.41 2.38 -4.15
CA PHE A 85 2.39 3.31 -4.69
C PHE A 85 2.62 3.04 -6.17
N SER A 86 2.75 4.12 -6.94
CA SER A 86 3.31 4.09 -8.29
C SER A 86 4.16 5.32 -8.51
N GLY A 87 5.45 5.12 -8.74
CA GLY A 87 6.38 6.22 -8.84
C GLY A 87 7.75 5.80 -9.34
N LYS A 88 8.72 6.71 -9.19
CA LYS A 88 10.11 6.46 -9.57
C LYS A 88 10.96 6.48 -8.32
N LEU A 89 11.61 5.37 -8.00
CA LEU A 89 12.54 5.26 -6.88
C LEU A 89 13.95 5.58 -7.37
N ASP A 90 14.63 6.50 -6.69
CA ASP A 90 16.02 6.87 -6.98
C ASP A 90 16.92 6.35 -5.85
N PRO A 91 18.02 5.63 -6.12
CA PRO A 91 18.96 5.18 -5.09
C PRO A 91 19.53 6.34 -4.24
N ALA A 92 19.64 7.55 -4.79
CA ALA A 92 20.13 8.72 -4.06
C ALA A 92 19.04 9.39 -3.18
N HIS A 93 17.77 9.13 -3.49
CA HIS A 93 16.60 9.56 -2.73
C HIS A 93 15.58 8.41 -2.75
N PRO A 94 15.73 7.38 -1.90
CA PRO A 94 14.85 6.21 -1.92
C PRO A 94 13.38 6.58 -1.63
N LEU A 95 13.15 7.76 -1.03
CA LEU A 95 11.84 8.39 -0.80
C LEU A 95 11.45 9.44 -1.90
N GLY A 96 12.18 9.46 -3.02
CA GLY A 96 12.27 10.61 -3.92
C GLY A 96 11.10 10.81 -4.87
N GLN A 97 10.32 11.87 -4.60
CA GLN A 97 9.24 12.43 -5.42
C GLN A 97 8.11 11.46 -5.70
N ALA A 98 7.38 11.09 -4.63
CA ALA A 98 5.97 10.79 -4.76
C ALA A 98 5.33 11.91 -5.61
N LYS A 99 4.94 11.61 -6.84
CA LYS A 99 3.85 12.39 -7.43
C LYS A 99 2.66 12.07 -6.54
N GLU A 100 2.30 13.02 -5.69
CA GLU A 100 0.99 13.09 -5.03
C GLU A 100 -0.10 12.94 -6.10
N GLU A 101 -0.47 11.70 -6.36
CA GLU A 101 -1.84 11.30 -6.63
C GLU A 101 -2.10 10.11 -5.71
N ILE A 102 -2.05 10.37 -4.40
CA ILE A 102 -2.76 9.54 -3.44
C ILE A 102 -4.22 9.70 -3.86
N LYS A 103 -4.76 8.75 -4.63
CA LYS A 103 -6.20 8.53 -4.57
C LYS A 103 -6.44 8.01 -3.17
N GLU A 104 -6.64 8.92 -2.23
CA GLU A 104 -7.37 8.68 -0.99
C GLU A 104 -8.75 8.16 -1.43
N ARG A 105 -8.87 6.85 -1.67
CA ARG A 105 -10.17 6.21 -1.63
C ARG A 105 -10.49 6.10 -0.16
N THR A 106 -11.31 7.05 0.29
CA THR A 106 -12.33 6.86 1.31
C THR A 106 -12.59 5.39 1.58
N ILE A 107 -12.24 4.95 2.79
CA ILE A 107 -12.77 3.75 3.42
C ILE A 107 -14.25 4.03 3.68
N GLU A 108 -15.07 3.91 2.64
CA GLU A 108 -16.51 3.82 2.76
C GLU A 108 -16.94 2.69 1.84
N SER A 109 -17.79 1.80 2.35
CA SER A 109 -18.37 0.63 1.67
C SER A 109 -17.64 -0.70 1.90
N LEU A 110 -17.55 -1.12 3.16
CA LEU A 110 -17.97 -2.49 3.48
C LEU A 110 -19.39 -2.36 4.04
N GLU A 111 -20.37 -2.70 3.20
CA GLU A 111 -21.76 -2.92 3.58
C GLU A 111 -21.81 -4.01 4.66
N GLU A 112 -22.30 -3.64 5.83
CA GLU A 112 -23.10 -4.55 6.66
C GLU A 112 -24.53 -4.02 6.59
N GLU A 113 -25.30 -4.59 5.67
CA GLU A 113 -26.76 -4.44 5.61
C GLU A 113 -27.41 -5.06 6.86
N GLU A 114 -28.53 -4.47 7.25
CA GLU A 114 -29.58 -4.96 8.15
C GLU A 114 -29.34 -4.90 9.67
N GLU A 115 -29.79 -3.79 10.29
CA GLU A 115 -30.67 -3.88 11.45
C GLU A 115 -31.60 -2.65 11.54
N GLU A 116 -32.86 -2.90 11.16
CA GLU A 116 -34.12 -2.37 11.69
C GLU A 116 -34.35 -0.85 11.87
N GLU A 117 -35.41 -0.42 11.16
CA GLU A 117 -36.28 0.73 11.41
C GLU A 117 -36.10 1.46 12.75
N LEU A 118 -35.83 2.77 12.71
CA LEU A 118 -36.39 3.76 13.63
C LEU A 118 -36.10 5.17 13.11
N LYS A 119 -37.08 5.78 12.43
CA LYS A 119 -37.11 7.24 12.25
C LYS A 119 -37.38 7.89 13.61
N PRO A 120 -36.65 8.93 14.03
CA PRO A 120 -37.21 9.90 14.94
C PRO A 120 -37.49 11.21 14.20
N HIS A 121 -38.78 11.54 14.13
CA HIS A 121 -39.35 12.80 13.67
C HIS A 121 -39.09 13.85 14.76
N TYR A 122 -37.99 14.60 14.65
CA TYR A 122 -37.58 15.60 15.66
C TYR A 122 -38.07 17.04 15.39
N GLU A 123 -39.02 17.25 14.47
CA GLU A 123 -39.54 18.60 14.14
C GLU A 123 -40.88 18.95 14.82
N GLU A 124 -41.48 18.07 15.62
CA GLU A 124 -42.77 18.35 16.31
C GLU A 124 -42.65 18.76 17.79
N LEU A 125 -41.45 18.85 18.36
CA LEU A 125 -41.25 19.09 19.82
C LEU A 125 -40.97 20.55 20.21
N LEU A 126 -41.15 21.53 19.30
CA LEU A 126 -40.84 22.94 19.55
C LEU A 126 -42.06 23.87 19.67
N ASP A 127 -43.29 23.38 19.45
CA ASP A 127 -44.51 24.20 19.46
C ASP A 127 -45.32 24.14 20.77
N GLU A 128 -44.78 23.53 21.84
CA GLU A 128 -45.50 23.38 23.13
C GLU A 128 -44.66 23.86 24.34
N ILE A 129 -43.88 24.94 24.16
CA ILE A 129 -43.51 25.80 25.29
C ILE A 129 -44.59 26.87 25.39
N ASP A 130 -45.67 26.49 26.09
CA ASP A 130 -46.70 27.41 26.55
C ASP A 130 -46.04 28.58 27.29
N GLU A 131 -46.31 29.78 26.79
CA GLU A 131 -46.12 31.04 27.48
C GLU A 131 -47.01 31.05 28.74
N GLU A 132 -46.45 30.75 29.92
CA GLU A 132 -47.00 31.25 31.19
C GLU A 132 -46.03 32.30 31.77
N GLU A 133 -46.11 33.53 31.25
CA GLU A 133 -45.68 34.74 31.96
C GLU A 133 -46.93 35.57 32.35
N GLU A 134 -47.18 35.60 33.67
CA GLU A 134 -47.75 36.67 34.53
C GLU A 134 -49.12 37.33 34.20
N GLU A 135 -50.12 37.08 35.07
CA GLU A 135 -50.81 38.10 35.92
C GLU A 135 -51.69 37.48 37.03
#